data_AF-A0A7Y4NH03-F1
#
_entry.id   AF-A0A7Y4NH03-F1
#
_cell.length_a   1.000
_cell.length_b   1.000
_cell.length_c   1.000
_cell.angle_alpha   90.00
_cell.angle_beta   90.00
_cell.angle_gamma   90.00
#
_symmetry.space_group_name_H-M   'P 1'
#
loop_
_entity.id
_entity.type
_entity.pdbx_description
1 polymer ?
#
loop_
_entity_poly.entity_id
_entity_poly.type
_entity_poly.pdbx_seq_one_letter_code
_entity_poly.pdbx_strand_id
1 'polypeptide(L)'
;MTSGRFAPVAAVATTVVSGALLLLAPSCKEGGSAECGDACAPVEGTYPLTFRDDAGLPAECVNLNVQALADGEPLVIQRADGGILTGSMTKVALTGQVYASGGLILTGTPPPSSDGGVSTFLSLTATFTGGPEDGGGGALSGTFTGQYSRIQGTNALRCTVARPFTATRQ
;
A
#
# COMPACT_ATOMS: atom_id res chain seq x y z
N MET A 1 -64.91 -48.65 27.87
CA MET A 1 -64.80 -49.88 27.06
C MET A 1 -63.77 -49.58 25.98
N THR A 2 -62.51 -49.96 26.20
CA THR A 2 -61.83 -51.14 25.58
C THR A 2 -61.52 -50.88 24.10
N SER A 3 -60.34 -51.07 23.51
CA SER A 3 -58.94 -51.36 23.87
C SER A 3 -58.17 -51.48 22.53
N GLY A 4 -56.84 -51.28 22.53
CA GLY A 4 -55.90 -51.79 21.50
C GLY A 4 -55.08 -50.68 20.82
N ARG A 5 -53.89 -50.28 21.32
CA ARG A 5 -52.54 -50.91 21.19
C ARG A 5 -52.15 -51.28 19.76
N PHE A 6 -51.08 -50.65 19.23
CA PHE A 6 -49.80 -51.27 18.84
C PHE A 6 -48.85 -50.16 18.32
N ALA A 7 -47.64 -50.06 18.90
CA ALA A 7 -46.50 -49.35 18.32
C ALA A 7 -45.72 -50.33 17.40
N PRO A 8 -44.92 -49.84 16.45
CA PRO A 8 -43.49 -49.86 16.74
C PRO A 8 -42.67 -48.65 16.24
N VAL A 9 -41.62 -48.43 17.01
CA VAL A 9 -40.36 -47.71 16.77
C VAL A 9 -39.80 -47.92 15.36
N ALA A 10 -39.40 -46.86 14.67
CA ALA A 10 -38.27 -46.89 13.73
C ALA A 10 -37.71 -45.50 13.40
N ALA A 11 -36.42 -45.35 13.68
CA ALA A 11 -35.43 -44.52 12.99
C ALA A 11 -35.61 -42.99 12.99
N VAL A 12 -34.98 -42.39 13.99
CA VAL A 12 -34.38 -41.06 13.94
C VAL A 12 -33.40 -41.00 12.76
N ALA A 13 -33.76 -40.26 11.71
CA ALA A 13 -32.83 -39.86 10.65
C ALA A 13 -32.54 -38.37 10.83
N THR A 14 -31.65 -38.04 11.76
CA THR A 14 -30.99 -36.74 11.83
C THR A 14 -30.04 -36.63 10.64
N THR A 15 -30.53 -36.20 9.48
CA THR A 15 -29.65 -35.68 8.43
C THR A 15 -29.24 -34.27 8.82
N VAL A 16 -28.19 -34.18 9.63
CA VAL A 16 -27.39 -32.97 9.76
C VAL A 16 -26.68 -32.83 8.41
N VAL A 17 -27.33 -32.17 7.46
CA VAL A 17 -26.61 -31.59 6.32
C VAL A 17 -25.83 -30.44 6.92
N SER A 18 -24.59 -30.73 7.30
CA SER A 18 -23.55 -29.73 7.52
C SER A 18 -23.43 -28.95 6.22
N GLY A 19 -24.22 -27.88 6.12
CA GLY A 19 -24.02 -26.82 5.17
C GLY A 19 -22.67 -26.21 5.50
N ALA A 20 -21.62 -26.74 4.91
CA ALA A 20 -20.38 -26.04 4.72
C ALA A 20 -20.75 -24.79 3.91
N LEU A 21 -21.06 -23.70 4.62
CA LEU A 21 -20.84 -22.37 4.09
C LEU A 21 -19.33 -22.31 3.80
N LEU A 22 -18.97 -22.70 2.59
CA LEU A 22 -17.79 -22.22 1.92
C LEU A 22 -17.96 -20.70 1.90
N LEU A 23 -17.39 -20.04 2.91
CA LEU A 23 -16.99 -18.65 2.83
C LEU A 23 -16.10 -18.57 1.60
N LEU A 24 -16.71 -18.24 0.47
CA LEU A 24 -16.02 -17.79 -0.73
C LEU A 24 -15.30 -16.51 -0.31
N ALA A 25 -14.08 -16.67 0.21
CA ALA A 25 -13.10 -15.61 0.18
C ALA A 25 -13.08 -15.12 -1.29
N PRO A 26 -13.28 -13.82 -1.55
CA PRO A 26 -13.26 -13.30 -2.90
C PRO A 26 -11.92 -13.69 -3.52
N SER A 27 -11.98 -14.58 -4.51
CA SER A 27 -10.83 -14.98 -5.30
C SER A 27 -10.41 -13.76 -6.14
N CYS A 28 -9.41 -13.04 -5.64
CA CYS A 28 -8.69 -12.05 -6.43
C CYS A 28 -8.11 -12.74 -7.66
N LYS A 29 -8.83 -12.60 -8.79
CA LYS A 29 -8.40 -13.07 -10.09
C LYS A 29 -7.16 -12.28 -10.51
N GLU A 30 -6.06 -12.99 -10.67
CA GLU A 30 -4.84 -12.55 -11.34
C GLU A 30 -5.24 -12.00 -12.74
N GLY A 31 -5.31 -10.67 -12.86
CA GLY A 31 -5.70 -9.98 -14.10
C GLY A 31 -7.02 -9.19 -14.08
N GLY A 32 -7.63 -8.93 -12.91
CA GLY A 32 -8.78 -8.02 -12.77
C GLY A 32 -8.37 -6.54 -12.57
N SER A 33 -9.18 -5.63 -13.11
CA SER A 33 -9.02 -4.17 -13.12
C SER A 33 -8.62 -3.53 -11.78
N ALA A 34 -7.86 -2.43 -11.87
CA ALA A 34 -7.17 -1.67 -10.83
C ALA A 34 -8.01 -1.16 -9.63
N GLU A 35 -9.28 -1.56 -9.53
CA GLU A 35 -10.20 -1.21 -8.46
C GLU A 35 -10.49 -2.45 -7.64
N CYS A 36 -9.48 -2.84 -6.87
CA CYS A 36 -9.67 -3.82 -5.83
C CYS A 36 -10.32 -3.06 -4.67
N GLY A 37 -11.66 -3.20 -4.58
CA GLY A 37 -12.52 -2.54 -3.57
C GLY A 37 -12.23 -3.04 -2.15
N ASP A 38 -13.24 -3.56 -1.45
CA ASP A 38 -13.05 -4.11 -0.10
C ASP A 38 -12.16 -5.37 -0.04
N ALA A 39 -11.80 -5.93 -1.20
CA ALA A 39 -10.95 -7.11 -1.32
C ALA A 39 -9.43 -6.80 -1.29
N CYS A 40 -9.07 -5.53 -1.12
CA CYS A 40 -7.67 -5.12 -1.16
C CYS A 40 -6.94 -5.27 0.15
N ALA A 41 -5.63 -5.47 0.04
CA ALA A 41 -4.75 -5.44 1.19
C ALA A 41 -5.04 -4.16 2.00
N PRO A 42 -5.28 -4.28 3.33
CA PRO A 42 -5.61 -3.14 4.17
C PRO A 42 -4.33 -2.36 4.42
N VAL A 43 -3.91 -1.52 3.47
CA VAL A 43 -2.63 -0.78 3.45
C VAL A 43 -2.68 0.60 4.11
N GLU A 44 -3.85 1.04 4.57
CA GLU A 44 -4.10 2.36 5.17
C GLU A 44 -3.47 2.49 6.56
N GLY A 45 -2.65 3.53 6.79
CA GLY A 45 -2.02 3.76 8.08
C GLY A 45 -0.83 4.69 8.00
N THR A 46 -0.13 4.85 9.12
CA THR A 46 1.11 5.64 9.20
C THR A 46 2.32 4.73 9.25
N TYR A 47 3.28 4.98 8.37
CA TYR A 47 4.46 4.16 8.16
C TYR A 47 5.72 5.02 8.29
N PRO A 48 6.41 5.03 9.44
CA PRO A 48 7.72 5.65 9.56
C PRO A 48 8.70 4.92 8.64
N LEU A 49 9.22 5.63 7.64
CA LEU A 49 10.14 5.05 6.65
C LEU A 49 11.51 4.83 7.28
N THR A 50 12.08 3.65 7.07
CA THR A 50 13.47 3.33 7.39
C THR A 50 14.19 3.02 6.09
N PHE A 51 15.15 3.85 5.71
CA PHE A 51 15.92 3.63 4.49
C PHE A 51 17.07 2.66 4.78
N ARG A 52 17.34 1.78 3.82
CA ARG A 52 18.49 0.88 3.89
C ARG A 52 19.65 1.53 3.15
N ASP A 53 20.85 1.29 3.64
CA ASP A 53 22.10 1.66 2.98
C ASP A 53 22.23 3.17 2.74
N ASP A 54 22.33 3.98 3.80
CA ASP A 54 22.52 5.44 3.79
C ASP A 54 23.77 5.93 3.04
N ALA A 55 23.84 5.69 1.74
CA ALA A 55 24.91 6.13 0.85
C ALA A 55 24.86 7.65 0.58
N GLY A 56 24.06 8.40 1.34
CA GLY A 56 23.82 9.82 1.12
C GLY A 56 23.15 10.09 -0.23
N LEU A 57 23.11 11.37 -0.60
CA LEU A 57 22.66 11.78 -1.93
C LEU A 57 23.82 11.72 -2.92
N PRO A 58 23.57 11.33 -4.18
CA PRO A 58 24.53 11.52 -5.26
C PRO A 58 24.96 12.99 -5.36
N ALA A 59 26.22 13.25 -5.74
CA ALA A 59 26.78 14.60 -5.79
C ALA A 59 25.97 15.54 -6.71
N GLU A 60 25.40 15.01 -7.79
CA GLU A 60 24.49 15.74 -8.67
C GLU A 60 23.21 16.23 -7.97
N CYS A 61 22.72 15.53 -6.96
CA CYS A 61 21.58 15.95 -6.16
C CYS A 61 21.96 17.02 -5.14
N VAL A 62 23.17 16.93 -4.57
CA VAL A 62 23.72 17.98 -3.70
C VAL A 62 23.85 19.30 -4.47
N ASN A 63 24.32 19.26 -5.72
CA ASN A 63 24.42 20.44 -6.59
C ASN A 63 23.06 21.08 -6.92
N LEU A 64 21.97 20.31 -6.80
CA LEU A 64 20.60 20.78 -6.96
C LEU A 64 19.95 21.23 -5.63
N ASN A 65 20.72 21.27 -4.53
CA ASN A 65 20.20 21.53 -3.17
C ASN A 65 19.05 20.58 -2.76
N VAL A 66 19.06 19.36 -3.29
CA VAL A 66 18.10 18.33 -2.87
C VAL A 66 18.48 17.90 -1.45
N GLN A 67 17.49 17.79 -0.58
CA GLN A 67 17.67 17.27 0.78
C GLN A 67 17.39 15.78 0.80
N ALA A 68 18.22 15.04 1.54
CA ALA A 68 17.98 13.62 1.74
C ALA A 68 16.72 13.45 2.58
N LEU A 69 15.88 12.48 2.22
CA LEU A 69 14.73 12.12 3.03
C LEU A 69 15.23 11.49 4.34
N ALA A 70 14.81 12.01 5.48
CA ALA A 70 15.26 11.53 6.77
C ALA A 70 14.64 10.17 7.13
N ASP A 71 15.35 9.38 7.94
CA ASP A 71 14.76 8.21 8.57
C ASP A 71 13.66 8.62 9.56
N GLY A 72 12.65 7.76 9.68
CA GLY A 72 11.46 7.99 10.47
C GLY A 72 10.44 8.93 9.82
N GLU A 73 10.70 9.44 8.61
CA GLU A 73 9.74 10.28 7.89
C GLU A 73 8.42 9.53 7.70
N PRO A 74 7.28 10.10 8.13
CA PRO A 74 6.01 9.41 8.11
C PRO A 74 5.45 9.40 6.69
N LEU A 75 5.23 8.19 6.16
CA LEU A 75 4.35 7.97 5.02
C LEU A 75 2.94 7.67 5.56
N VAL A 76 2.01 8.59 5.36
CA VAL A 76 0.60 8.38 5.72
C VAL A 76 -0.15 7.92 4.48
N ILE A 77 -0.74 6.73 4.52
CA ILE A 77 -1.53 6.15 3.42
C ILE A 77 -3.00 6.13 3.80
N GLN A 78 -3.85 6.58 2.90
CA GLN A 78 -5.30 6.59 3.03
C GLN A 78 -5.93 6.07 1.73
N ARG A 79 -7.15 5.56 1.83
CA ARG A 79 -7.96 5.25 0.65
C ARG A 79 -8.93 6.39 0.42
N ALA A 80 -8.88 6.96 -0.78
CA ALA A 80 -9.89 7.89 -1.25
C ALA A 80 -11.06 7.13 -1.89
N ASP A 81 -12.17 7.83 -2.08
CA ASP A 81 -13.33 7.29 -2.77
C ASP A 81 -12.94 6.78 -4.18
N GLY A 82 -13.53 5.66 -4.61
CA GLY A 82 -13.21 5.04 -5.89
C GLY A 82 -11.95 4.17 -5.89
N GLY A 83 -11.45 3.75 -4.72
CA GLY A 83 -10.33 2.80 -4.63
C GLY A 83 -8.96 3.40 -4.93
N ILE A 84 -8.88 4.72 -5.13
CA ILE A 84 -7.62 5.45 -5.29
C ILE A 84 -6.88 5.46 -3.96
N LEU A 85 -5.58 5.14 -4.00
CA LEU A 85 -4.72 5.25 -2.84
C LEU A 85 -4.11 6.64 -2.80
N THR A 86 -4.26 7.33 -1.68
CA THR A 86 -3.58 8.60 -1.42
C THR A 86 -2.51 8.37 -0.36
N GLY A 87 -1.41 9.11 -0.52
CA GLY A 87 -0.29 9.13 0.39
C GLY A 87 0.08 10.56 0.73
N SER A 88 0.73 10.78 1.87
CA SER A 88 1.43 12.02 2.13
C SER A 88 2.78 11.73 2.77
N MET A 89 3.81 12.41 2.29
CA MET A 89 5.19 12.27 2.76
C MET A 89 5.90 13.60 2.59
N THR A 90 6.51 14.13 3.64
CA THR A 90 7.22 15.43 3.61
C THR A 90 6.36 16.56 3.00
N LYS A 91 5.06 16.57 3.33
CA LYS A 91 4.05 17.52 2.81
C LYS A 91 3.78 17.41 1.29
N VAL A 92 4.33 16.40 0.62
CA VAL A 92 4.01 16.05 -0.77
C VAL A 92 2.83 15.10 -0.76
N ALA A 93 1.75 15.48 -1.44
CA ALA A 93 0.65 14.59 -1.72
C ALA A 93 1.08 13.58 -2.79
N LEU A 94 0.90 12.30 -2.47
CA LEU A 94 1.14 11.19 -3.37
C LEU A 94 -0.22 10.55 -3.71
N THR A 95 -0.35 10.04 -4.93
CA THR A 95 -1.53 9.34 -5.41
C THR A 95 -1.10 8.11 -6.18
N GLY A 96 -1.89 7.06 -6.08
CA GLY A 96 -1.71 5.87 -6.91
C GLY A 96 -2.71 4.79 -6.53
N GLN A 97 -2.23 3.55 -6.48
CA GLN A 97 -3.11 2.39 -6.40
C GLN A 97 -2.44 1.22 -5.67
N VAL A 98 -3.26 0.33 -5.14
CA VAL A 98 -2.88 -0.94 -4.54
C VAL A 98 -3.44 -2.08 -5.39
N TYR A 99 -2.63 -3.10 -5.61
CA TYR A 99 -2.97 -4.29 -6.36
C TYR A 99 -3.39 -5.41 -5.40
N ALA A 100 -4.18 -6.35 -5.90
CA ALA A 100 -4.60 -7.53 -5.14
C ALA A 100 -3.43 -8.37 -4.61
N SER A 101 -2.26 -8.31 -5.26
CA SER A 101 -1.02 -8.97 -4.81
C SER A 101 -0.39 -8.33 -3.57
N GLY A 102 -0.95 -7.22 -3.07
CA GLY A 102 -0.34 -6.41 -2.00
C GLY A 102 0.71 -5.43 -2.50
N GLY A 103 1.02 -5.42 -3.79
CA GLY A 103 1.84 -4.38 -4.40
C GLY A 103 1.14 -3.03 -4.36
N LEU A 104 1.86 -1.94 -4.20
CA LEU A 104 1.34 -0.58 -4.30
C LEU A 104 2.33 0.34 -5.00
N ILE A 105 1.80 1.34 -5.68
CA ILE A 105 2.56 2.42 -6.30
C ILE A 105 1.92 3.73 -5.88
N LEU A 106 2.74 4.66 -5.40
CA LEU A 106 2.37 6.02 -5.03
C LEU A 106 3.29 7.00 -5.74
N THR A 107 2.73 8.02 -6.39
CA THR A 107 3.50 9.03 -7.13
C THR A 107 3.00 10.42 -6.80
N GLY A 108 3.88 11.40 -6.80
CA GLY A 108 3.47 12.78 -6.58
C GLY A 108 4.53 13.79 -6.95
N THR A 109 4.09 15.00 -7.22
CA THR A 109 4.95 16.15 -7.48
C THR A 109 4.69 17.19 -6.40
N PRO A 110 5.71 17.66 -5.67
CA PRO A 110 5.52 18.78 -4.75
C PRO A 110 5.01 20.00 -5.52
N PRO A 111 4.29 20.91 -4.83
CA PRO A 111 3.88 22.17 -5.44
C PRO A 111 5.10 22.92 -5.96
N PRO A 112 4.99 23.61 -7.11
CA PRO A 112 6.10 24.35 -7.70
C PRO A 112 6.61 25.38 -6.69
N SER A 113 7.92 25.41 -6.50
CA SER A 113 8.53 26.40 -5.63
C SER A 113 8.49 27.78 -6.29
N SER A 114 8.26 28.81 -5.49
CA SER A 114 8.09 30.21 -5.97
C SER A 114 9.36 30.83 -6.54
N ASP A 115 10.51 30.18 -6.40
CA ASP A 115 11.82 30.60 -6.89
C ASP A 115 12.15 30.06 -8.30
N GLY A 116 11.18 29.48 -9.01
CA GLY A 116 11.42 28.82 -10.31
C GLY A 116 12.30 27.57 -10.17
N GLY A 117 12.18 26.89 -9.02
CA GLY A 117 13.16 25.94 -8.51
C GLY A 117 13.20 24.56 -9.16
N VAL A 118 13.62 23.59 -8.38
CA VAL A 118 13.87 22.21 -8.84
C VAL A 118 12.54 21.50 -9.11
N SER A 119 12.30 21.14 -10.36
CA SER A 119 11.21 20.25 -10.73
C SER A 119 11.47 18.88 -10.11
N THR A 120 10.51 18.40 -9.34
CA THR A 120 10.64 17.19 -8.54
C THR A 120 9.49 16.24 -8.86
N PHE A 121 9.81 14.97 -9.02
CA PHE A 121 8.83 13.89 -9.14
C PHE A 121 9.23 12.77 -8.18
N LEU A 122 8.31 12.42 -7.29
CA LEU A 122 8.50 11.37 -6.30
C LEU A 122 7.68 10.14 -6.71
N SER A 123 8.27 8.97 -6.56
CA SER A 123 7.64 7.67 -6.79
C SER A 123 8.03 6.72 -5.67
N LEU A 124 7.08 5.93 -5.22
CA LEU A 124 7.27 4.92 -4.20
C LEU A 124 6.56 3.65 -4.68
N THR A 125 7.33 2.58 -4.81
CA THR A 125 6.81 1.26 -5.15
C THR A 125 7.11 0.34 -3.98
N ALA A 126 6.10 -0.34 -3.47
CA ALA A 126 6.25 -1.23 -2.32
C ALA A 126 5.35 -2.45 -2.41
N THR A 127 5.67 -3.44 -1.59
CA THR A 127 4.80 -4.58 -1.31
C THR A 127 4.40 -4.53 0.15
N PHE A 128 3.11 -4.70 0.40
CA PHE A 128 2.54 -4.82 1.73
C PHE A 128 2.52 -6.27 2.17
N THR A 129 2.95 -6.51 3.41
CA THR A 129 2.91 -7.80 4.07
C THR A 129 2.23 -7.65 5.43
N GLY A 130 1.18 -8.43 5.67
CA GLY A 130 0.42 -8.45 6.92
C GLY A 130 -1.07 -8.59 6.67
N GLY A 131 -1.75 -9.44 7.44
CA GLY A 131 -3.20 -9.61 7.38
C GLY A 131 -3.92 -8.92 8.54
N PRO A 132 -5.23 -8.70 8.42
CA PRO A 132 -6.05 -8.27 9.55
C PRO A 132 -6.02 -9.27 10.73
N GLU A 133 -5.61 -10.51 10.48
CA GLU A 133 -5.58 -11.60 11.46
C GLU A 133 -4.30 -11.67 12.28
N ASP A 134 -3.22 -10.98 11.87
CA ASP A 134 -1.88 -11.16 12.44
C ASP A 134 -1.66 -10.40 13.75
N GLY A 135 -2.64 -9.64 14.24
CA GLY A 135 -2.58 -8.96 15.55
C GLY A 135 -1.41 -7.99 15.75
N GLY A 136 -0.63 -7.71 14.69
CA GLY A 136 0.64 -7.00 14.74
C GLY A 136 1.02 -6.46 13.37
N GLY A 137 0.70 -5.17 13.16
CA GLY A 137 1.34 -4.23 12.24
C GLY A 137 1.67 -4.71 10.82
N GLY A 138 0.83 -4.36 9.85
CA GLY A 138 1.20 -4.47 8.44
C GLY A 138 2.51 -3.73 8.13
N ALA A 139 3.34 -4.31 7.29
CA ALA A 139 4.64 -3.76 6.91
C ALA A 139 4.71 -3.48 5.41
N LEU A 140 5.54 -2.50 5.04
CA LEU A 140 5.88 -2.14 3.68
C LEU A 140 7.36 -2.38 3.45
N SER A 141 7.68 -2.98 2.30
CA SER A 141 9.06 -3.07 1.80
C SER A 141 9.08 -2.66 0.35
N GLY A 142 10.00 -1.78 -0.03
CA GLY A 142 9.98 -1.21 -1.37
C GLY A 142 11.17 -0.31 -1.69
N THR A 143 10.98 0.50 -2.73
CA THR A 143 11.96 1.48 -3.20
C THR A 143 11.29 2.83 -3.35
N PHE A 144 11.89 3.85 -2.73
CA PHE A 144 11.59 5.25 -2.97
C PHE A 144 12.49 5.76 -4.10
N THR A 145 11.90 6.48 -5.04
CA THR A 145 12.60 7.13 -6.15
C THR A 145 12.25 8.62 -6.20
N GLY A 146 13.25 9.49 -6.17
CA GLY A 146 13.09 10.93 -6.39
C GLY A 146 13.83 11.36 -7.65
N GLN A 147 13.11 11.97 -8.59
CA GLN A 147 13.67 12.56 -9.80
C GLN A 147 13.65 14.08 -9.66
N TYR A 148 14.80 14.71 -9.87
CA TYR A 148 14.99 16.14 -9.69
C TYR A 148 15.60 16.73 -10.95
N SER A 149 15.11 17.89 -11.38
CA SER A 149 15.68 18.60 -12.51
C SER A 149 15.54 20.11 -12.37
N ARG A 150 16.53 20.84 -12.89
CA ARG A 150 16.51 22.30 -12.93
C ARG A 150 17.10 22.76 -14.26
N ILE A 151 16.45 23.73 -14.88
CA ILE A 151 17.01 24.43 -16.04
C ILE A 151 17.84 25.61 -15.51
N GLN A 152 19.11 25.69 -15.92
CA GLN A 152 20.01 26.80 -15.61
C GLN A 152 20.61 27.35 -16.92
N GLY A 153 20.03 28.44 -17.41
CA GLY A 153 20.38 28.99 -18.72
C GLY A 153 20.04 28.01 -19.85
N THR A 154 21.05 27.57 -20.59
CA THR A 154 20.93 26.56 -21.67
C THR A 154 21.17 25.12 -21.20
N ASN A 155 21.57 24.91 -19.94
CA ASN A 155 21.88 23.60 -19.39
C ASN A 155 20.72 23.03 -18.57
N ALA A 156 20.51 21.72 -18.64
CA ALA A 156 19.59 20.99 -17.78
C ALA A 156 20.38 20.13 -16.79
N LEU A 157 20.26 20.44 -15.52
CA LEU A 157 20.78 19.61 -14.43
C LEU A 157 19.71 18.60 -14.04
N ARG A 158 20.11 17.35 -13.85
CA ARG A 158 19.21 16.26 -13.45
C ARG A 158 19.89 15.40 -12.42
N CYS A 159 19.11 14.90 -11.47
CA CYS A 159 19.56 13.86 -10.57
C CYS A 159 18.43 12.90 -10.24
N THR A 160 18.79 11.66 -9.93
CA THR A 160 17.85 10.63 -9.52
C THR A 160 18.37 9.97 -8.26
N VAL A 161 17.49 9.84 -7.26
CA VAL A 161 17.75 9.12 -6.02
C VAL A 161 16.87 7.88 -6.05
N ALA A 162 17.45 6.72 -5.74
CA ALA A 162 16.70 5.49 -5.51
C ALA A 162 17.17 4.91 -4.18
N ARG A 163 16.26 4.77 -3.22
CA ARG A 163 16.58 4.25 -1.88
C ARG A 163 15.61 3.13 -1.51
N PRO A 164 16.11 1.91 -1.26
CA PRO A 164 15.30 0.86 -0.67
C PRO A 164 14.86 1.27 0.73
N PHE A 165 13.63 0.92 1.10
CA PHE A 165 13.09 1.23 2.42
C PHE A 165 12.26 0.07 2.97
N THR A 166 12.10 0.08 4.28
CA THR A 166 11.09 -0.67 5.00
C THR A 166 10.31 0.22 5.94
N ALA A 167 9.06 -0.12 6.23
CA ALA A 167 8.27 0.59 7.21
C ALA A 167 7.25 -0.35 7.87
N THR A 168 7.02 -0.18 9.16
CA THR A 168 6.01 -0.94 9.90
C THR A 168 4.90 0.00 10.30
N ARG A 169 3.64 -0.41 10.11
CA ARG A 169 2.48 0.40 10.50
C ARG A 169 2.50 0.70 12.00
N GLN A 170 2.23 1.97 12.34
CA GLN A 170 1.94 2.44 13.70
C GLN A 170 0.45 2.33 14.05
#